data_AF-A0A2W4I182-F1
#
_entry.id   AF-A0A2W4I182-F1
#
_cell.length_a   1.000
_cell.length_b   1.000
_cell.length_c   1.000
_cell.angle_alpha   90.00
_cell.angle_beta   90.00
_cell.angle_gamma   90.00
#
_symmetry.space_group_name_H-M   'P 1'
#
loop_
_entity.id
_entity.type
_entity.pdbx_description
1 polymer ?
#
loop_
_entity_poly.entity_id
_entity_poly.type
_entity_poly.pdbx_seq_one_letter_code
_entity_poly.pdbx_strand_id
1 'polypeptide(L)' 'MSDSAIYEYWPQGWLKKVTFANGTVITYNYDSMGNRTSVVVTCGGGGC' A
#
# COMPACT_ATOMS: atom_id res chain seq x y z
N MET A 1 -0.14 -9.26 19.66
CA MET A 1 0.67 -8.37 18.80
C MET A 1 -0.28 -7.73 17.82
N SER A 2 -0.60 -6.46 18.01
CA SER A 2 -1.49 -5.75 17.09
C SER A 2 -0.61 -5.18 15.99
N ASP A 3 -0.55 -5.84 14.83
CA ASP A 3 0.15 -5.28 13.68
C ASP A 3 -0.70 -4.12 13.14
N SER A 4 -0.43 -2.92 13.65
CA SER A 4 -1.16 -1.72 13.27
C SER A 4 -0.73 -1.28 11.88
N ALA A 5 -1.60 -1.45 10.89
CA ALA A 5 -1.37 -0.95 9.55
C ALA A 5 -2.14 0.36 9.32
N ILE A 6 -1.46 1.34 8.74
CA ILE A 6 -2.04 2.60 8.29
C ILE A 6 -2.48 2.41 6.84
N TYR A 7 -3.76 2.64 6.57
CA TYR A 7 -4.33 2.54 5.24
C TYR A 7 -4.67 3.93 4.72
N GLU A 8 -4.07 4.31 3.60
CA GLU A 8 -4.38 5.52 2.85
C GLU A 8 -5.26 5.15 1.66
N TYR A 9 -6.31 5.93 1.46
CA TYR A 9 -7.25 5.74 0.37
C TYR A 9 -7.31 6.99 -0.53
N TRP A 10 -7.54 6.76 -1.82
CA TRP A 10 -7.91 7.81 -2.76
C TRP A 10 -9.33 8.32 -2.47
N PRO A 11 -9.71 9.52 -2.95
CA PRO A 11 -11.05 10.08 -2.77
C PRO A 11 -12.17 9.16 -3.31
N GLN A 12 -11.85 8.31 -4.29
CA GLN A 12 -12.78 7.33 -4.85
C GLN A 12 -12.97 6.08 -3.96
N GLY A 13 -12.23 5.96 -2.85
CA GLY A 13 -12.24 4.81 -1.96
C GLY A 13 -11.26 3.70 -2.33
N TRP A 14 -10.38 3.91 -3.33
CA TRP A 14 -9.36 2.93 -3.68
C TRP A 14 -8.17 2.98 -2.75
N LEU A 15 -7.61 1.81 -2.47
CA LEU A 15 -6.47 1.68 -1.57
C LEU A 15 -5.25 2.31 -2.23
N LYS A 16 -4.74 3.43 -1.71
CA LYS A 16 -3.60 4.18 -2.26
C LYS A 16 -2.29 3.62 -1.74
N LYS A 17 -2.20 3.46 -0.42
CA LYS A 17 -0.98 3.03 0.25
C LYS A 17 -1.30 2.35 1.57
N VAL A 18 -0.52 1.36 1.93
CA VAL A 18 -0.62 0.64 3.20
C VAL A 18 0.75 0.67 3.85
N THR A 19 0.82 1.05 5.11
CA THR A 19 2.06 1.05 5.89
C THR A 19 1.84 0.17 7.10
N PHE A 20 2.48 -1.00 7.12
CA PHE A 20 2.42 -1.97 8.20
C PHE A 20 3.36 -1.58 9.34
N ALA A 21 3.01 -2.00 10.57
CA ALA A 21 3.85 -1.75 11.75
C ALA A 21 5.20 -2.48 11.67
N ASN A 22 5.27 -3.56 10.90
CA ASN A 22 6.50 -4.28 10.61
C ASN A 22 7.48 -3.52 9.69
N GLY A 23 7.12 -2.31 9.23
CA GLY A 23 7.92 -1.48 8.32
C GLY A 23 7.66 -1.73 6.84
N THR A 24 6.76 -2.65 6.48
CA THR A 24 6.37 -2.89 5.09
C THR A 24 5.45 -1.79 4.59
N VAL A 25 5.78 -1.21 3.45
CA VAL A 25 4.97 -0.22 2.74
C VAL A 25 4.49 -0.81 1.43
N ILE A 26 3.19 -0.78 1.17
CA ILE A 26 2.61 -1.20 -0.10
C ILE A 26 1.96 0.00 -0.76
N THR A 27 2.38 0.36 -1.95
CA THR A 27 1.80 1.43 -2.75
C THR A 27 1.07 0.85 -3.94
N TYR A 28 -0.14 1.33 -4.19
CA TYR A 28 -1.00 0.87 -5.28
C TYR A 28 -1.22 2.01 -6.26
N ASN A 29 -0.88 1.75 -7.53
CA ASN A 29 -1.15 2.65 -8.63
C ASN A 29 -2.34 2.14 -9.44
N TYR A 30 -3.20 3.08 -9.83
CA TYR A 30 -4.36 2.83 -10.65
C TYR A 30 -4.30 3.75 -11.86
N ASP A 31 -4.73 3.23 -12.99
CA ASP A 31 -4.95 4.04 -14.17
C ASP A 31 -6.27 4.79 -14.08
N SER A 32 -6.48 5.75 -14.99
CA SER A 32 -7.69 6.60 -15.00
C SER A 32 -9.00 5.81 -15.16
N MET A 33 -8.94 4.53 -15.53
CA MET A 33 -10.07 3.60 -15.60
C MET A 33 -10.33 2.82 -14.30
N GLY A 34 -9.49 2.99 -13.27
CA GLY A 34 -9.58 2.23 -12.01
C GLY A 34 -8.99 0.84 -12.03
N ASN A 35 -8.28 0.51 -13.10
CA ASN A 35 -7.51 -0.72 -13.17
C ASN A 35 -6.22 -0.55 -12.38
N ARG A 36 -5.94 -1.50 -11.49
CA ARG A 36 -4.71 -1.51 -10.69
C ARG A 36 -3.55 -1.93 -11.58
N THR A 37 -2.68 -0.97 -11.93
CA THR A 37 -1.62 -1.20 -12.93
C THR A 37 -0.27 -1.49 -12.31
N SER A 38 -0.05 -1.08 -11.06
CA SER A 38 1.18 -1.42 -10.36
C SER A 38 0.96 -1.58 -8.87
N VAL A 39 1.68 -2.53 -8.28
CA VAL A 39 1.76 -2.71 -6.83
C VAL A 39 3.23 -2.73 -6.48
N VAL A 40 3.65 -1.73 -5.71
CA VAL A 40 5.01 -1.62 -5.23
C VAL A 40 5.01 -1.99 -3.76
N VAL A 41 5.65 -3.10 -3.43
CA VAL A 41 5.86 -3.53 -2.05
C VAL A 41 7.30 -3.18 -1.67
N THR A 42 7.45 -2.43 -0.61
CA THR A 42 8.73 -2.05 -0.02
C THR A 42 8.77 -2.59 1.40
N CYS A 43 9.48 -3.70 1.59
CA CYS A 43 9.76 -4.20 2.93
C CYS A 43 10.77 -3.27 3.63
N GLY A 44 10.43 -2.79 4.83
CA GLY A 44 11.28 -1.85 5.60
C GLY A 44 12.59 -2.43 6.13
N GLY A 45 12.87 -3.72 5.88
CA GLY A 45 14.09 -4.39 6.31
C GLY A 45 14.64 -5.30 5.21
N GLY A 46 15.27 -4.73 4.18
CA GLY A 46 16.30 -5.38 3.35
C GLY A 46 16.03 -6.75 2.72
N GLY A 47 14.79 -7.24 2.71
CA GLY A 47 14.47 -8.61 2.31
C GLY A 47 13.05 -8.71 1.78
N CYS A 48 12.93 -8.48 0.48
CA CYS A 48 11.94 -9.13 -0.37
C CYS A 48 12.70 -10.10 -1.28
#